data_AF-A0A061NZ43-F1
#
_entry.id   AF-A0A061NZ43-F1
#
_cell.length_a   1.000
_cell.length_b   1.000
_cell.length_c   1.000
_cell.angle_alpha   90.00
_cell.angle_beta   90.00
_cell.angle_gamma   90.00
#
_symmetry.space_group_name_H-M   'P 1'
#
loop_
_entity.id
_entity.type
_entity.pdbx_description
1 polymer ?
#
loop_
_entity_poly.entity_id
_entity_poly.type
_entity_poly.pdbx_seq_one_letter_code
_entity_poly.pdbx_strand_id
1 'polypeptide(L)'
;MSYEQQDIRSVLSQFPGSEFLETLFSSVAFTYGGRLISVDNLGLVTFIEFFIRKGMHIFVFGLLAFLLFRLLYGFNVNAFRSSLFSFLFVVGFAVIDEVRQFFHPDRSGMWQDVMLDSFGAMLGIVFALWFYKRKE
;
A
#
# COMPACT_ATOMS: atom_id res chain seq x y z
N MET A 1 12.50 2.56 9.53
CA MET A 1 13.28 3.43 8.63
C MET A 1 12.86 4.86 8.94
N SER A 2 13.78 5.82 9.00
CA SER A 2 13.44 7.23 9.27
C SER A 2 12.69 7.85 8.06
N TYR A 3 11.88 8.88 8.28
CA TYR A 3 11.18 9.61 7.21
C TYR A 3 12.15 10.16 6.16
N GLU A 4 13.29 10.67 6.63
CA GLU A 4 14.44 11.12 5.82
C GLU A 4 15.00 10.03 4.89
N GLN A 5 14.90 8.75 5.27
CA GLN A 5 15.42 7.63 4.47
C GLN A 5 14.43 7.14 3.41
N GLN A 6 13.18 7.59 3.47
CA GLN A 6 12.11 7.25 2.53
C GLN A 6 11.73 8.45 1.66
N ASP A 7 12.51 9.52 1.70
CA ASP A 7 12.24 10.75 0.99
C ASP A 7 12.59 10.62 -0.49
N ILE A 8 11.56 10.54 -1.33
CA ILE A 8 11.71 10.51 -2.80
C ILE A 8 11.53 11.90 -3.42
N ARG A 9 11.33 12.95 -2.62
CA ARG A 9 11.05 14.31 -3.09
C ARG A 9 12.24 14.90 -3.86
N SER A 10 13.47 14.53 -3.49
CA SER A 10 14.70 14.94 -4.19
C SER A 10 14.81 14.36 -5.61
N VAL A 11 14.20 13.21 -5.86
CA VAL A 11 14.14 12.56 -7.18
C VAL A 11 12.97 13.11 -7.99
N LEU A 12 11.82 13.32 -7.34
CA LEU A 12 10.61 13.88 -7.96
C LEU A 12 10.77 15.35 -8.37
N SER A 13 11.55 16.15 -7.63
CA SER A 13 11.80 17.56 -8.00
C SER A 13 12.59 17.72 -9.30
N GLN A 14 13.26 16.65 -9.76
CA GLN A 14 14.03 16.65 -11.01
C GLN A 14 13.21 16.16 -12.21
N PHE A 15 11.95 15.74 -12.00
CA PHE A 15 11.13 15.16 -13.06
C PHE A 15 10.50 16.25 -13.95
N PRO A 16 10.83 16.31 -15.25
CA PRO A 16 10.17 17.23 -16.19
C PRO A 16 8.76 16.71 -16.51
N GLY A 17 7.73 17.52 -16.23
CA GLY A 17 6.31 17.14 -16.44
C GLY A 17 5.35 17.53 -15.31
N SER A 18 5.80 18.31 -14.33
CA SER A 18 4.97 18.78 -13.20
C SER A 18 3.74 19.55 -13.65
N GLU A 19 3.83 20.43 -14.66
CA GLU A 19 2.70 21.24 -15.13
C GLU A 19 1.50 20.40 -15.63
N PHE A 20 1.76 19.28 -16.31
CA PHE A 20 0.70 18.37 -16.77
C PHE A 20 -0.01 17.69 -15.60
N LEU A 21 0.76 17.29 -14.58
CA LEU A 21 0.24 16.64 -13.39
C LEU A 21 -0.51 17.64 -12.50
N GLU A 22 -0.07 18.90 -12.39
CA GLU A 22 -0.83 19.96 -11.71
C GLU A 22 -2.21 20.14 -12.35
N THR A 23 -2.25 20.15 -13.68
CA THR A 23 -3.52 20.32 -14.41
C THR A 23 -4.48 19.16 -14.14
N LEU A 24 -4.00 17.90 -14.16
CA LEU A 24 -4.83 16.72 -13.93
C LEU A 24 -5.29 16.56 -12.47
N PHE A 25 -4.45 16.95 -11.50
CA PHE A 25 -4.71 16.72 -10.08
C PHE A 25 -5.18 17.96 -9.32
N SER A 26 -5.27 19.13 -9.96
CA SER A 26 -5.83 20.37 -9.39
C SER A 26 -7.27 20.18 -8.86
N SER A 27 -8.06 19.31 -9.48
CA SER A 27 -9.43 19.02 -9.05
C SER A 27 -9.53 17.93 -7.96
N VAL A 28 -8.42 17.28 -7.59
CA VAL A 28 -8.41 16.18 -6.63
C VAL A 28 -8.06 16.71 -5.25
N ALA A 29 -9.07 16.86 -4.41
CA ALA A 29 -8.92 17.19 -3.00
C ALA A 29 -9.74 16.23 -2.14
N PHE A 30 -9.09 15.59 -1.17
CA PHE A 30 -9.76 14.69 -0.22
C PHE A 30 -9.07 14.75 1.14
N THR A 31 -9.80 14.39 2.18
CA THR A 31 -9.26 14.37 3.55
C THR A 31 -8.74 12.98 3.89
N TYR A 32 -7.47 12.88 4.29
CA TYR A 32 -6.81 11.65 4.73
C TYR A 32 -6.13 11.89 6.08
N GLY A 33 -6.39 11.06 7.10
CA GLY A 33 -5.82 11.25 8.43
C GLY A 33 -6.14 12.60 9.09
N GLY A 34 -7.25 13.25 8.72
CA GLY A 34 -7.61 14.58 9.19
C GLY A 34 -6.84 15.74 8.52
N ARG A 35 -6.02 15.46 7.50
CA ARG A 35 -5.32 16.46 6.69
C ARG A 35 -5.92 16.54 5.29
N LEU A 36 -5.96 17.74 4.72
CA LEU A 36 -6.39 17.94 3.34
C LEU A 36 -5.26 17.54 2.40
N ILE A 37 -5.48 16.49 1.62
CA ILE A 37 -4.56 16.04 0.57
C ILE A 37 -4.99 16.71 -0.73
N SER A 38 -4.29 17.77 -1.11
CA SER A 38 -4.43 18.44 -2.41
C SER A 38 -3.09 18.96 -2.89
N VAL A 39 -2.95 19.13 -4.20
CA VAL A 39 -1.76 19.71 -4.83
C VAL A 39 -1.50 21.11 -4.27
N ASP A 40 -2.55 21.91 -4.09
CA ASP A 40 -2.46 23.29 -3.59
C ASP A 40 -2.01 23.39 -2.13
N ASN A 41 -2.35 22.41 -1.29
CA ASN A 41 -2.05 22.44 0.14
C ASN A 41 -0.67 21.84 0.48
N LEU A 42 -0.28 20.76 -0.21
CA LEU A 42 0.91 19.96 0.13
C LEU A 42 2.08 20.15 -0.85
N GLY A 43 1.82 20.75 -2.01
CA GLY A 43 2.71 20.76 -3.16
C GLY A 43 2.66 19.44 -3.94
N LEU A 44 2.81 19.53 -5.27
CA LEU A 44 2.74 18.40 -6.20
C LEU A 44 3.66 17.25 -5.82
N VAL A 45 4.88 17.56 -5.39
CA VAL A 45 5.90 16.55 -5.06
C VAL A 45 5.49 15.68 -3.87
N THR A 46 4.99 16.29 -2.79
CA THR A 46 4.48 15.58 -1.61
C THR A 46 3.20 14.80 -1.94
N PHE A 47 2.33 15.37 -2.77
CA PHE A 47 1.12 14.71 -3.24
C PHE A 47 1.45 13.42 -4.00
N ILE A 48 2.35 13.48 -4.99
CA ILE A 48 2.77 12.30 -5.76
C ILE A 48 3.47 11.27 -4.86
N GLU A 49 4.34 11.71 -3.96
CA GLU A 49 5.00 10.82 -3.01
C GLU A 49 4.00 10.03 -2.18
N PHE A 50 2.94 10.68 -1.69
CA PHE A 50 1.86 10.02 -0.97
C PHE A 50 1.27 8.87 -1.79
N PHE A 51 0.89 9.12 -3.05
CA PHE A 51 0.33 8.07 -3.92
C PHE A 51 1.31 6.95 -4.23
N ILE A 52 2.56 7.27 -4.55
CA ILE A 52 3.60 6.26 -4.82
C ILE A 52 3.78 5.37 -3.60
N ARG A 53 3.87 5.97 -2.41
CA ARG A 53 4.05 5.22 -1.16
C ARG A 53 2.87 4.30 -0.90
N LYS A 54 1.63 4.81 -0.94
CA LYS A 54 0.43 3.98 -0.74
C LYS A 54 0.32 2.88 -1.79
N GLY A 55 0.63 3.18 -3.06
CA GLY A 55 0.65 2.19 -4.13
C GLY A 55 1.67 1.08 -3.90
N MET A 56 2.88 1.41 -3.45
CA MET A 56 3.91 0.44 -3.12
C MET A 56 3.52 -0.47 -1.95
N HIS A 57 2.90 0.09 -0.90
CA HIS A 57 2.41 -0.72 0.21
C HIS A 57 1.34 -1.73 -0.26
N ILE A 58 0.31 -1.28 -1.01
CA ILE A 58 -0.71 -2.17 -1.60
C ILE A 58 -0.05 -3.30 -2.41
N PHE A 59 0.93 -2.95 -3.25
CA PHE A 59 1.63 -3.90 -4.11
C PHE A 59 2.43 -4.93 -3.29
N VAL A 60 3.23 -4.48 -2.32
CA VAL A 60 4.08 -5.37 -1.50
C VAL A 60 3.23 -6.29 -0.64
N PHE A 61 2.18 -5.78 0.01
CA PHE A 61 1.28 -6.60 0.82
C PHE A 61 0.44 -7.56 -0.03
N GLY A 62 0.00 -7.14 -1.22
CA GLY A 62 -0.66 -8.04 -2.18
C GLY A 62 0.27 -9.14 -2.68
N LEU A 63 1.52 -8.81 -3.01
CA LEU A 63 2.53 -9.79 -3.42
C LEU A 63 2.84 -10.78 -2.28
N LEU A 64 2.96 -10.28 -1.05
CA LEU A 64 3.17 -11.12 0.14
C LEU A 64 1.99 -12.10 0.33
N ALA A 65 0.75 -11.63 0.20
CA ALA A 65 -0.44 -12.47 0.29
C ALA A 65 -0.47 -13.54 -0.81
N PHE A 66 -0.10 -13.19 -2.05
CA PHE A 66 0.00 -14.12 -3.16
C PHE A 66 1.05 -15.21 -2.91
N LEU A 67 2.25 -14.84 -2.42
CA LEU A 67 3.33 -15.78 -2.15
C LEU A 67 3.00 -16.72 -0.99
N LEU A 68 2.39 -16.21 0.09
CA LEU A 68 1.90 -17.03 1.20
C LEU A 68 0.82 -18.00 0.76
N PHE A 69 -0.13 -17.54 -0.07
CA PHE A 69 -1.15 -18.42 -0.64
C PHE A 69 -0.50 -19.55 -1.42
N ARG A 70 0.43 -19.22 -2.32
CA ARG A 70 1.18 -20.19 -3.13
C ARG A 70 1.91 -21.22 -2.26
N LEU A 71 2.54 -20.76 -1.18
CA LEU A 71 3.26 -21.62 -0.25
C LEU A 71 2.31 -22.64 0.40
N LEU A 72 1.22 -22.15 1.00
CA LEU A 72 0.25 -23.00 1.71
C LEU A 72 -0.45 -23.97 0.76
N TYR A 73 -0.86 -23.50 -0.42
CA TYR A 73 -1.48 -24.34 -1.44
C TYR A 73 -0.50 -25.42 -1.94
N GLY A 74 0.79 -25.12 -2.05
CA GLY A 74 1.84 -26.11 -2.36
C GLY A 74 2.03 -27.20 -1.29
N PHE A 75 1.66 -26.93 -0.04
CA PHE A 75 1.64 -27.92 1.06
C PHE A 75 0.31 -28.69 1.15
N ASN A 76 -0.48 -28.74 0.06
CA ASN A 76 -1.80 -29.39 0.00
C ASN A 76 -2.83 -28.80 0.98
N VAL A 77 -2.67 -27.55 1.43
CA VAL A 77 -3.72 -26.83 2.14
C VAL A 77 -4.78 -26.38 1.14
N ASN A 78 -6.06 -26.66 1.43
CA ASN A 78 -7.15 -26.27 0.53
C ASN A 78 -7.18 -24.75 0.28
N ALA A 79 -7.70 -24.34 -0.88
CA ALA A 79 -7.68 -22.94 -1.32
C ALA A 79 -8.34 -21.99 -0.30
N PHE A 80 -9.39 -22.43 0.40
CA PHE A 80 -10.06 -21.63 1.43
C PHE A 80 -9.15 -21.35 2.63
N ARG A 81 -8.53 -22.38 3.22
CA ARG A 81 -7.62 -22.22 4.37
C ARG A 81 -6.37 -21.45 3.96
N SER A 82 -5.82 -21.71 2.77
CA SER A 82 -4.68 -20.97 2.23
C SER A 82 -4.99 -19.47 2.09
N SER A 83 -6.19 -19.13 1.62
CA SER A 83 -6.66 -17.73 1.54
C SER A 83 -6.79 -17.10 2.92
N LEU A 84 -7.47 -17.78 3.84
CA LEU A 84 -7.73 -17.25 5.20
C LEU A 84 -6.43 -17.01 5.97
N PHE A 85 -5.52 -17.99 5.99
CA PHE A 85 -4.25 -17.85 6.70
C PHE A 85 -3.36 -16.78 6.08
N SER A 86 -3.29 -16.69 4.75
CA SER A 86 -2.52 -15.64 4.08
C SER A 86 -3.07 -14.26 4.40
N PHE A 87 -4.39 -14.09 4.38
CA PHE A 87 -5.04 -12.82 4.70
C PHE A 87 -4.77 -12.41 6.15
N LEU A 88 -5.04 -13.30 7.12
CA LEU A 88 -4.83 -13.00 8.54
C LEU A 88 -3.37 -12.68 8.86
N PHE A 89 -2.42 -13.40 8.25
CA PHE A 89 -1.00 -13.13 8.42
C PHE A 89 -0.63 -11.74 7.91
N VAL A 90 -1.09 -11.38 6.70
CA VAL A 90 -0.77 -10.10 6.07
C VAL A 90 -1.41 -8.93 6.81
N VAL A 91 -2.67 -9.06 7.24
CA VAL A 91 -3.34 -8.05 8.09
C VAL A 91 -2.59 -7.87 9.40
N GLY A 92 -2.19 -8.96 10.06
CA GLY A 92 -1.36 -8.90 11.26
C GLY A 92 -0.03 -8.17 11.02
N PHE A 93 0.62 -8.43 9.89
CA PHE A 93 1.86 -7.75 9.51
C PHE A 93 1.64 -6.26 9.23
N ALA A 94 0.53 -5.87 8.58
CA ALA A 94 0.17 -4.47 8.35
C ALA A 94 -0.08 -3.72 9.66
N VAL A 95 -0.77 -4.34 10.62
CA VAL A 95 -0.95 -3.78 11.97
C VAL A 95 0.41 -3.58 12.65
N ILE A 96 1.31 -4.56 12.58
CA ILE A 96 2.66 -4.43 13.14
C ILE A 96 3.44 -3.30 12.46
N ASP A 97 3.32 -3.13 11.15
CA ASP A 97 3.98 -2.05 10.42
C ASP A 97 3.48 -0.68 10.89
N GLU A 98 2.16 -0.48 10.99
CA GLU A 98 1.57 0.77 11.50
C GLU A 98 1.91 1.05 12.96
N VAL A 99 1.94 0.01 13.81
CA VAL A 99 2.40 0.15 15.20
C VAL A 99 3.86 0.59 15.24
N ARG A 100 4.74 0.05 14.38
CA ARG A 100 6.13 0.52 14.28
C ARG A 100 6.21 1.96 13.78
N GLN A 101 5.36 2.34 12.83
CA GLN A 101 5.31 3.73 12.33
C GLN A 101 4.81 4.70 13.41
N PHE A 102 3.85 4.29 14.24
CA PHE A 102 3.32 5.09 15.36
C PHE A 102 4.40 5.43 16.42
N PHE A 103 5.40 4.57 16.62
CA PHE A 103 6.51 4.88 17.51
C PHE A 103 7.50 5.92 16.95
N HIS A 104 7.34 6.34 15.69
CA HIS A 104 8.14 7.41 15.11
C HIS A 104 7.42 8.77 15.26
N PRO A 105 8.06 9.77 15.89
CA PRO A 105 7.41 11.03 16.28
C PRO A 105 6.84 11.86 15.12
N ASP A 106 7.33 11.66 13.89
CA ASP A 106 6.87 12.38 12.70
C ASP A 106 5.75 11.66 11.93
N ARG A 107 5.26 10.50 12.41
CA ARG A 107 4.17 9.76 11.78
C ARG A 107 3.07 9.41 12.76
N SER A 108 1.88 9.95 12.51
CA SER A 108 0.66 9.37 13.07
C SER A 108 0.33 8.12 12.29
N GLY A 109 0.52 6.93 12.88
CA GLY A 109 0.00 5.69 12.30
C GLY A 109 -1.50 5.83 12.05
N MET A 110 -1.96 5.44 10.86
CA MET A 110 -3.36 5.62 10.46
C MET A 110 -4.02 4.27 10.26
N TRP A 111 -5.17 4.06 10.91
CA TRP A 111 -5.98 2.85 10.68
C TRP A 111 -6.38 2.68 9.20
N GLN A 112 -6.44 3.80 8.46
CA GLN A 112 -6.69 3.83 7.03
C GLN A 112 -5.59 3.09 6.23
N ASP A 113 -4.35 3.12 6.71
CA ASP A 113 -3.22 2.44 6.06
C ASP A 113 -3.33 0.93 6.23
N VAL A 114 -3.68 0.44 7.43
CA VAL A 114 -3.97 -0.99 7.66
C VAL A 114 -5.10 -1.47 6.74
N MET A 115 -6.16 -0.68 6.56
CA MET A 115 -7.26 -1.06 5.67
C MET A 115 -6.85 -1.12 4.20
N LEU A 116 -6.03 -0.16 3.77
CA LEU A 116 -5.52 -0.08 2.41
C LEU A 116 -4.56 -1.26 2.10
N ASP A 117 -3.73 -1.63 3.06
CA ASP A 117 -2.84 -2.81 2.97
C ASP A 117 -3.62 -4.12 2.98
N SER A 118 -4.67 -4.20 3.81
CA SER A 118 -5.60 -5.34 3.84
C SER A 118 -6.32 -5.50 2.50
N PHE A 119 -6.68 -4.40 1.85
CA PHE A 119 -7.26 -4.42 0.51
C PHE A 119 -6.24 -4.95 -0.53
N GLY A 120 -4.99 -4.51 -0.46
CA GLY A 120 -3.90 -5.07 -1.28
C GLY A 120 -3.74 -6.58 -1.09
N ALA A 121 -3.77 -7.05 0.15
CA ALA A 121 -3.71 -8.47 0.49
C ALA A 121 -4.86 -9.27 -0.17
N MET A 122 -6.08 -8.73 -0.12
CA MET A 122 -7.25 -9.34 -0.74
C MET A 122 -7.10 -9.44 -2.26
N LEU A 123 -6.62 -8.38 -2.93
CA LEU A 123 -6.34 -8.41 -4.37
C LEU A 123 -5.30 -9.48 -4.73
N GLY A 124 -4.23 -9.61 -3.94
CA GLY A 124 -3.22 -10.64 -4.12
C GLY A 124 -3.77 -12.06 -4.03
N ILE A 125 -4.67 -12.32 -3.07
CA ILE A 125 -5.33 -13.61 -2.90
C ILE A 125 -6.30 -13.91 -4.05
N VAL A 126 -7.11 -12.93 -4.47
CA VAL A 126 -8.03 -13.08 -5.61
C VAL A 126 -7.25 -13.42 -6.88
N PHE A 127 -6.13 -12.74 -7.10
CA PHE A 127 -5.24 -13.03 -8.22
C PHE A 127 -4.65 -14.44 -8.12
N ALA A 128 -4.23 -14.88 -6.94
CA ALA A 128 -3.75 -16.24 -6.71
C ALA A 128 -4.83 -17.29 -7.03
N LEU A 129 -6.04 -17.13 -6.50
CA LEU A 129 -7.16 -18.03 -6.75
C LEU A 129 -7.48 -18.12 -8.25
N TRP A 130 -7.50 -17.00 -8.95
CA TRP A 130 -7.71 -16.98 -10.40
C TRP A 130 -6.61 -17.70 -11.17
N PHE A 131 -5.34 -17.53 -10.76
CA PHE A 131 -4.19 -18.18 -11.38
C PHE A 131 -4.18 -19.71 -11.17
N TYR A 132 -4.50 -20.19 -9.97
CA TYR A 132 -4.48 -21.63 -9.66
C TYR A 132 -5.74 -22.37 -10.11
N LYS A 133 -6.92 -21.71 -10.10
CA LYS A 133 -8.15 -22.28 -10.69
C LYS A 133 -8.01 -22.55 -12.20
N ARG A 134 -7.11 -21.85 -12.90
CA ARG A 134 -6.82 -22.10 -14.33
C ARG A 134 -5.89 -23.29 -14.57
N LYS A 135 -5.23 -23.81 -13.54
CA LYS A 135 -4.29 -24.94 -13.65
C LYS A 135 -4.92 -26.28 -13.28
N GLU A 136 -6.04 -26.27 -12.55
CA GLU A 136 -6.92 -27.42 -12.33
C GLU A 136 -7.83 -27.64 -13.55
#